data_AF-A0A7C2Q8J5-F1
#
_entry.id   AF-A0A7C2Q8J5-F1
#
_cell.length_a   1.000
_cell.length_b   1.000
_cell.length_c   1.000
_cell.angle_alpha   90.00
_cell.angle_beta   90.00
_cell.angle_gamma   90.00
#
_symmetry.space_group_name_H-M   'P 1'
#
loop_
_entity.id
_entity.type
_entity.pdbx_description
1 polymer ?
#
loop_
_entity_poly.entity_id
_entity_poly.type
_entity_poly.pdbx_seq_one_letter_code
_entity_poly.pdbx_strand_id
1 'polypeptide(L)'
;MENNQRNQQSLPEYPVLESNHPFVQWLHTYLLWGQIMGVNPMVFTFPADGEPSVEDNLRWQKNALWVSDDLLERISPRLLAILAVRNYMERQIWHGYLVLVVLTIVAALIITLAVTDYVRRLLGVNPLWDLVHLLVLPVLLDVPSLLRDFARRRTDEEAFERLGEPQMFLQAMQTALEESYRQGETDKQLRKMLKRLNRLRAKAGEPPLTLQEVKQQAGQPRATTEELQEESPLAVNNGIQEEEQAR
;
A
#
# COMPACT_ATOMS: atom_id res chain seq x y z
N MET A 1 45.68 13.88 -0.74
CA MET A 1 45.07 14.59 0.40
C MET A 1 44.14 15.63 -0.21
N GLU A 2 42.83 15.62 -0.07
CA GLU A 2 41.90 14.89 0.78
C GLU A 2 40.50 15.15 0.22
N ASN A 3 39.62 14.15 0.32
CA ASN A 3 38.17 14.27 0.38
C ASN A 3 37.42 15.07 -0.70
N ASN A 4 36.97 14.36 -1.74
CA ASN A 4 35.69 14.66 -2.39
C ASN A 4 34.88 13.37 -2.65
N GLN A 5 34.83 12.49 -1.65
CA GLN A 5 34.00 11.27 -1.63
C GLN A 5 32.87 11.35 -0.59
N ARG A 6 32.18 12.50 -0.50
CA ARG A 6 30.96 12.59 0.32
C ARG A 6 29.73 12.76 -0.56
N ASN A 7 28.87 11.74 -0.48
CA ASN A 7 27.48 11.69 -0.93
C ASN A 7 27.25 11.26 -2.39
N GLN A 8 27.89 10.18 -2.83
CA GLN A 8 27.11 9.17 -3.53
C GLN A 8 26.52 8.26 -2.46
N GLN A 9 25.34 8.61 -1.96
CA GLN A 9 24.47 7.61 -1.35
C GLN A 9 24.24 6.59 -2.45
N SER A 10 24.87 5.42 -2.33
CA SER A 10 24.56 4.25 -3.12
C SER A 10 23.08 3.95 -2.88
N LEU A 11 22.22 4.45 -3.77
CA LEU A 11 20.90 3.87 -3.97
C LEU A 11 21.14 2.37 -4.09
N PRO A 12 20.45 1.51 -3.31
CA PRO A 12 20.50 0.08 -3.55
C PRO A 12 20.26 -0.13 -5.05
N GLU A 13 21.15 -0.86 -5.72
CA GLU A 13 20.92 -1.27 -7.12
C GLU A 13 19.73 -2.22 -7.11
N TYR A 14 18.53 -1.64 -7.13
CA TYR A 14 17.30 -2.39 -7.22
C TYR A 14 17.21 -3.00 -8.63
N PRO A 15 17.04 -4.33 -8.76
CA PRO A 15 16.98 -4.98 -10.05
C PRO A 15 15.84 -4.40 -10.89
N VAL A 16 16.12 -4.09 -12.16
CA VAL A 16 15.08 -3.74 -13.12
C VAL A 16 14.55 -5.03 -13.73
N LEU A 17 13.24 -5.24 -13.66
CA LEU A 17 12.59 -6.37 -14.31
C LEU A 17 12.64 -6.20 -15.83
N GLU A 18 13.10 -7.22 -16.54
CA GLU A 18 13.17 -7.20 -18.00
C GLU A 18 11.79 -7.05 -18.64
N SER A 19 11.73 -6.41 -19.80
CA SER A 19 10.47 -6.22 -20.55
C SER A 19 9.80 -7.54 -20.96
N ASN A 20 10.57 -8.63 -21.04
CA ASN A 20 10.08 -9.96 -21.39
C ASN A 20 9.50 -10.72 -20.20
N HIS A 21 9.63 -10.18 -18.98
CA HIS A 21 9.08 -10.82 -17.80
C HIS A 21 7.54 -10.89 -17.90
N PRO A 22 6.91 -12.04 -17.61
CA PRO A 22 5.46 -12.23 -17.79
C PRO A 22 4.61 -11.16 -17.08
N PHE A 23 5.04 -10.72 -15.89
CA PHE A 23 4.38 -9.63 -15.16
C PHE A 23 4.39 -8.31 -15.93
N VAL A 24 5.54 -7.93 -16.51
CA VAL A 24 5.69 -6.68 -17.27
C VAL A 24 4.84 -6.71 -18.54
N GLN A 25 4.77 -7.87 -19.21
CA GLN A 25 3.91 -8.06 -20.37
C GLN A 25 2.44 -7.85 -20.03
N TRP A 26 1.93 -8.51 -18.99
CA TRP A 26 0.55 -8.31 -18.54
C TRP A 26 0.29 -6.88 -18.07
N LEU A 27 1.25 -6.26 -17.39
CA LEU A 27 1.14 -4.87 -16.95
C LEU A 27 0.93 -3.93 -18.13
N HIS A 28 1.72 -4.08 -19.20
CA HIS A 28 1.51 -3.30 -20.42
C HIS A 28 0.13 -3.54 -21.05
N THR A 29 -0.31 -4.80 -21.12
CA THR A 29 -1.65 -5.12 -21.64
C THR A 29 -2.75 -4.45 -20.84
N TYR A 30 -2.71 -4.53 -19.50
CA TYR A 30 -3.75 -3.95 -18.66
C TYR A 30 -3.68 -2.42 -18.57
N LEU A 31 -2.49 -1.80 -18.70
CA LEU A 31 -2.39 -0.35 -18.84
C LEU A 31 -3.10 0.13 -20.12
N LEU A 32 -2.91 -0.58 -21.24
CA LEU A 32 -3.62 -0.29 -22.49
C LEU A 32 -5.13 -0.49 -22.34
N TRP A 33 -5.59 -1.59 -21.74
CA TRP A 33 -7.01 -1.86 -21.53
C TRP A 33 -7.67 -0.88 -20.57
N GLY A 34 -6.96 -0.48 -19.51
CA GLY A 34 -7.36 0.59 -18.60
C GLY A 34 -7.40 1.98 -19.25
N GLN A 35 -7.06 2.09 -20.55
CA GLN A 35 -6.95 3.32 -21.33
C GLN A 35 -5.93 4.32 -20.75
N ILE A 36 -4.91 3.79 -20.07
CA ILE A 36 -3.83 4.57 -19.47
C ILE A 36 -2.71 4.70 -20.51
N MET A 37 -2.91 5.62 -21.45
CA MET A 37 -1.99 5.84 -22.57
C MET A 37 -0.76 6.65 -22.13
N GLY A 38 0.41 6.33 -22.71
CA GLY A 38 1.64 7.09 -22.51
C GLY A 38 2.46 6.72 -21.26
N VAL A 39 2.00 5.76 -20.46
CA VAL A 39 2.79 5.19 -19.36
C VAL A 39 3.65 4.04 -19.91
N ASN A 40 4.97 4.19 -19.83
CA ASN A 40 5.91 3.11 -20.09
C ASN A 40 6.60 2.75 -18.76
N PRO A 41 6.09 1.73 -18.04
CA PRO A 41 6.52 1.46 -16.69
C PRO A 41 7.93 0.84 -16.62
N MET A 42 8.81 1.45 -15.83
CA MET A 42 10.04 0.79 -15.40
C MET A 42 9.77 0.04 -14.09
N VAL A 43 9.89 -1.28 -14.11
CA VAL A 43 9.61 -2.11 -12.92
C VAL A 43 10.92 -2.36 -12.17
N PHE A 44 10.96 -1.96 -10.91
CA PHE A 44 12.06 -2.20 -9.98
C PHE A 44 11.61 -3.19 -8.92
N THR A 45 12.50 -4.09 -8.53
CA THR A 45 12.24 -4.98 -7.40
C THR A 45 13.00 -4.56 -6.16
N PHE A 46 12.42 -4.87 -5.00
CA PHE A 46 13.08 -4.65 -3.72
C PHE A 46 12.87 -5.87 -2.81
N PRO A 47 13.84 -6.16 -1.92
CA PRO A 47 13.69 -7.22 -0.93
C PRO A 47 12.52 -6.89 0.00
N ALA A 48 11.78 -7.92 0.43
CA ALA A 48 10.63 -7.71 1.31
C ALA A 48 11.07 -7.16 2.68
N ASP A 49 10.63 -5.94 3.01
CA ASP A 49 10.98 -5.25 4.26
C ASP A 49 10.07 -5.64 5.45
N GLY A 50 9.37 -6.78 5.39
CA GLY A 50 8.44 -7.22 6.43
C GLY A 50 7.11 -6.46 6.48
N GLU A 51 6.83 -5.60 5.50
CA GLU A 51 5.54 -4.92 5.37
C GLU A 51 4.42 -5.93 5.08
N PRO A 52 3.34 -5.96 5.88
CA PRO A 52 2.32 -7.01 5.79
C PRO A 52 1.28 -6.78 4.68
N SER A 53 1.23 -5.58 4.08
CA SER A 53 0.19 -5.23 3.10
C SER A 53 0.68 -5.43 1.67
N VAL A 54 -0.09 -6.19 0.87
CA VAL A 54 0.16 -6.30 -0.58
C VAL A 54 0.03 -4.93 -1.27
N GLU A 55 -0.91 -4.09 -0.81
CA GLU A 55 -1.10 -2.74 -1.37
C GLU A 55 0.13 -1.84 -1.12
N ASP A 56 0.80 -2.02 0.01
CA ASP A 56 1.98 -1.24 0.39
C ASP A 56 3.26 -1.84 -0.20
N ASN A 57 3.29 -3.10 -0.59
CA ASN A 57 4.42 -3.72 -1.29
C ASN A 57 4.39 -3.52 -2.83
N LEU A 58 3.41 -2.75 -3.33
CA LEU A 58 3.24 -2.43 -4.74
C LEU A 58 3.09 -0.91 -4.91
N ARG A 59 4.20 -0.22 -5.16
CA ARG A 59 4.26 1.25 -5.11
C ARG A 59 4.63 1.83 -6.46
N TRP A 60 3.78 2.68 -7.01
CA TRP A 60 4.21 3.53 -8.11
C TRP A 60 5.11 4.66 -7.58
N GLN A 61 6.02 5.15 -8.44
CA GLN A 61 6.73 6.41 -8.35
C GLN A 61 6.87 7.02 -9.75
N LYS A 62 5.97 7.95 -10.10
CA LYS A 62 5.83 8.46 -11.48
C LYS A 62 5.57 7.28 -12.43
N ASN A 63 6.51 7.00 -13.33
CA ASN A 63 6.46 5.87 -14.27
C ASN A 63 7.26 4.66 -13.78
N ALA A 64 7.87 4.73 -12.59
CA ALA A 64 8.50 3.57 -11.98
C ALA A 64 7.48 2.80 -11.15
N LEU A 65 7.48 1.48 -11.23
CA LEU A 65 6.74 0.60 -10.35
C LEU A 65 7.72 -0.17 -9.48
N TRP A 66 7.60 -0.02 -8.17
CA TRP A 66 8.35 -0.78 -7.19
C TRP A 66 7.49 -1.95 -6.72
N VAL A 67 8.03 -3.16 -6.83
CA VAL A 67 7.36 -4.39 -6.43
C VAL A 67 8.29 -5.23 -5.56
N SER A 68 7.77 -5.77 -4.45
CA SER A 68 8.56 -6.70 -3.64
C SER A 68 8.83 -8.00 -4.40
N ASP A 69 10.06 -8.51 -4.34
CA ASP A 69 10.45 -9.80 -4.96
C ASP A 69 9.52 -10.94 -4.49
N ASP A 70 9.14 -10.89 -3.22
CA ASP A 70 8.27 -11.88 -2.59
C ASP A 70 6.86 -11.93 -3.21
N LEU A 71 6.34 -10.80 -3.70
CA LEU A 71 5.05 -10.76 -4.40
C LEU A 71 5.13 -11.37 -5.80
N LEU A 72 6.27 -11.23 -6.48
CA LEU A 72 6.48 -11.78 -7.82
C LEU A 72 6.51 -13.32 -7.79
N GLU A 73 6.99 -13.91 -6.70
CA GLU A 73 7.02 -15.36 -6.50
C GLU A 73 5.67 -15.93 -6.08
N ARG A 74 4.89 -15.19 -5.27
CA ARG A 74 3.67 -15.69 -4.63
C ARG A 74 2.39 -15.45 -5.43
N ILE A 75 2.31 -14.33 -6.13
CA ILE A 75 1.11 -13.94 -6.87
C ILE A 75 1.32 -14.20 -8.35
N SER A 76 0.31 -14.78 -9.00
CA SER A 76 0.33 -14.95 -10.46
C SER A 76 0.64 -13.61 -11.16
N PRO A 77 1.56 -13.57 -12.13
CA PRO A 77 1.97 -12.34 -12.81
C PRO A 77 0.79 -11.53 -13.35
N ARG A 78 -0.27 -12.20 -13.81
CA ARG A 78 -1.47 -11.57 -14.33
C ARG A 78 -2.28 -10.86 -13.25
N LEU A 79 -2.48 -11.51 -12.09
CA LEU A 79 -3.22 -10.93 -10.97
C LEU A 79 -2.45 -9.76 -10.36
N LEU A 80 -1.12 -9.89 -10.24
CA LEU A 80 -0.26 -8.82 -9.75
C LEU A 80 -0.31 -7.61 -10.70
N ALA A 81 -0.35 -7.83 -12.02
CA ALA A 81 -0.48 -6.76 -13.00
C ALA A 81 -1.81 -6.00 -12.85
N ILE A 82 -2.93 -6.70 -12.61
CA ILE A 82 -4.22 -6.07 -12.31
C ILE A 82 -4.12 -5.19 -11.06
N LEU A 83 -3.53 -5.71 -9.98
CA LEU A 83 -3.32 -4.95 -8.74
C LEU A 83 -2.43 -3.73 -8.97
N ALA A 84 -1.42 -3.84 -9.83
CA ALA A 84 -0.51 -2.75 -10.17
C ALA A 84 -1.24 -1.64 -10.93
N VAL A 85 -2.07 -1.99 -11.92
CA VAL A 85 -2.88 -1.01 -12.66
C VAL A 85 -3.91 -0.35 -11.73
N ARG A 86 -4.57 -1.12 -10.86
CA ARG A 86 -5.48 -0.58 -9.84
C ARG A 86 -4.76 0.38 -8.90
N ASN A 87 -3.55 0.06 -8.43
CA ASN A 87 -2.72 0.94 -7.60
C ASN A 87 -2.32 2.22 -8.35
N TYR A 88 -1.98 2.12 -9.64
CA TYR A 88 -1.68 3.27 -10.49
C TYR A 88 -2.89 4.22 -10.57
N MET A 89 -4.07 3.68 -10.83
CA MET A 89 -5.31 4.46 -10.90
C MET A 89 -5.64 5.13 -9.56
N GLU A 90 -5.48 4.41 -8.43
CA GLU A 90 -5.67 5.00 -7.09
C GLU A 90 -4.76 6.19 -6.91
N ARG A 91 -3.49 6.04 -7.26
CA ARG A 91 -2.52 7.12 -7.15
C ARG A 91 -2.93 8.32 -8.00
N GLN A 92 -3.29 8.10 -9.27
CA GLN A 92 -3.65 9.17 -10.18
C GLN A 92 -4.86 9.97 -9.66
N ILE A 93 -5.89 9.25 -9.20
CA ILE A 93 -7.08 9.84 -8.57
C ILE A 93 -6.72 10.58 -7.29
N TRP A 94 -5.87 9.99 -6.43
CA TRP A 94 -5.42 10.60 -5.18
C TRP A 94 -4.62 11.89 -5.40
N HIS A 95 -3.77 11.97 -6.43
CA HIS A 95 -3.05 13.21 -6.75
C HIS A 95 -4.01 14.36 -7.07
N GLY A 96 -5.13 14.07 -7.74
CA GLY A 96 -6.20 15.06 -7.97
C GLY A 96 -6.85 15.53 -6.66
N TYR A 97 -7.12 14.61 -5.73
CA TYR A 97 -7.69 14.95 -4.43
C TYR A 97 -6.72 15.65 -3.48
N LEU A 98 -5.41 15.46 -3.62
CA LEU A 98 -4.41 16.11 -2.76
C LEU A 98 -4.49 17.64 -2.87
N VAL A 99 -4.68 18.16 -4.08
CA VAL A 99 -4.91 19.60 -4.31
C VAL A 99 -6.15 20.07 -3.55
N LEU A 100 -7.22 19.28 -3.61
CA LEU A 100 -8.49 19.58 -2.94
C LEU A 100 -8.34 19.55 -1.41
N VAL A 101 -7.59 18.59 -0.85
CA VAL A 101 -7.24 18.51 0.58
C VAL A 101 -6.51 19.78 1.01
N VAL A 102 -5.47 20.19 0.28
CA VAL A 102 -4.69 21.39 0.58
C VAL A 102 -5.59 22.63 0.56
N LEU A 103 -6.43 22.78 -0.46
CA LEU A 103 -7.39 23.89 -0.54
C LEU A 103 -8.37 23.89 0.64
N THR A 104 -8.83 22.71 1.07
CA THR A 104 -9.75 22.58 2.21
C THR A 104 -9.09 23.00 3.51
N ILE A 105 -7.82 22.60 3.74
CA ILE A 105 -7.03 23.01 4.91
C ILE A 105 -6.79 24.52 4.89
N VAL A 106 -6.41 25.09 3.74
CA VAL A 106 -6.19 26.54 3.60
C VAL A 106 -7.48 27.32 3.86
N ALA A 107 -8.61 26.87 3.30
CA ALA A 107 -9.92 27.48 3.55
C ALA A 107 -10.30 27.40 5.03
N ALA A 108 -10.10 26.26 5.68
CA ALA A 108 -10.33 26.08 7.11
C ALA A 108 -9.48 27.07 7.94
N LEU A 109 -8.20 27.22 7.63
CA LEU A 109 -7.31 28.19 8.29
C LEU A 109 -7.79 29.63 8.11
N ILE A 110 -8.16 30.03 6.89
CA ILE A 110 -8.67 31.39 6.60
C ILE A 110 -9.95 31.66 7.39
N ILE A 111 -10.90 30.72 7.39
CA ILE A 111 -12.15 30.83 8.13
C ILE A 111 -11.87 30.96 9.64
N THR A 112 -11.00 30.10 10.20
CA THR A 112 -10.62 30.16 11.61
C THR A 112 -10.03 31.51 12.01
N LEU A 113 -9.12 32.07 11.19
CA LEU A 113 -8.54 33.39 11.43
C LEU A 113 -9.60 34.51 11.34
N ALA A 114 -10.47 34.47 10.33
CA ALA A 114 -11.52 35.47 10.15
C ALA A 114 -12.53 35.46 11.31
N VAL A 115 -12.97 34.27 11.74
CA VAL A 115 -13.89 34.11 12.87
C VAL A 115 -13.23 34.56 14.18
N THR A 116 -11.94 34.26 14.36
CA THR A 116 -11.19 34.71 15.54
C THR A 116 -11.16 36.23 15.62
N ASP A 117 -10.81 36.92 14.52
CA ASP A 117 -10.76 38.39 14.49
C ASP A 117 -12.15 39.00 14.75
N TYR A 118 -13.19 38.43 14.13
CA TYR A 118 -14.57 38.87 14.35
C TYR A 118 -15.03 38.74 15.82
N VAL A 119 -14.84 37.55 16.41
CA VAL A 119 -15.21 37.29 17.81
C VAL A 119 -14.39 38.14 18.77
N ARG A 120 -13.09 38.34 18.50
CA ARG A 120 -12.23 39.20 19.30
C ARG A 120 -12.72 40.64 19.31
N ARG A 121 -13.19 41.15 18.16
CA ARG A 121 -13.75 42.50 18.05
C ARG A 121 -15.10 42.66 18.75
N LEU A 122 -15.94 41.63 18.75
CA LEU A 122 -17.27 41.68 19.37
C LEU A 122 -17.27 41.42 20.87
N LEU A 123 -16.54 40.40 21.32
CA LEU A 123 -16.61 39.88 22.68
C LEU A 123 -15.34 40.17 23.50
N GLY A 124 -14.27 40.66 22.88
CA GLY A 124 -12.99 40.92 23.56
C GLY A 124 -12.22 39.65 23.97
N VAL A 125 -12.73 38.47 23.65
CA VAL A 125 -12.12 37.16 23.96
C VAL A 125 -11.37 36.64 22.74
N ASN A 126 -10.28 35.88 22.94
CA ASN A 126 -9.54 35.23 21.86
C ASN A 126 -9.91 33.73 21.77
N PRO A 127 -10.82 33.33 20.86
CA PRO A 127 -11.25 31.93 20.72
C PRO A 127 -10.33 31.09 19.81
N LEU A 128 -9.15 31.60 19.43
CA LEU A 128 -8.31 30.98 18.40
C LEU A 128 -7.99 29.51 18.71
N TRP A 129 -7.64 29.22 19.96
CA TRP A 129 -7.32 27.85 20.37
C TRP A 129 -8.50 26.90 20.15
N ASP A 130 -9.69 27.28 20.61
CA ASP A 130 -10.90 26.45 20.48
C ASP A 130 -11.30 26.26 19.02
N LEU A 131 -11.20 27.31 18.20
CA LEU A 131 -11.53 27.24 16.77
C LEU A 131 -10.53 26.40 15.97
N VAL A 132 -9.24 26.42 16.32
CA VAL A 132 -8.24 25.55 15.69
C VAL A 132 -8.53 24.08 16.00
N HIS A 133 -8.86 23.76 17.26
CA HIS A 133 -9.18 22.39 17.67
C HIS A 133 -10.49 21.88 17.08
N LEU A 134 -11.46 22.77 16.88
CA LEU A 134 -12.77 22.41 16.35
C LEU A 134 -12.81 22.34 14.81
N LEU A 135 -12.04 23.19 14.12
CA LEU A 135 -12.19 23.37 12.67
C LEU A 135 -10.95 22.96 11.86
N VAL A 136 -9.74 23.22 12.35
CA VAL A 136 -8.50 22.95 11.60
C VAL A 136 -8.00 21.53 11.86
N LEU A 137 -7.96 21.12 13.14
CA LEU A 137 -7.40 19.83 13.53
C LEU A 137 -8.18 18.64 12.94
N PRO A 138 -9.53 18.61 12.97
CA PRO A 138 -10.28 17.50 12.35
C PRO A 138 -10.14 17.49 10.83
N VAL A 139 -10.09 18.68 10.19
CA VAL A 139 -9.87 18.79 8.75
C VAL A 139 -8.48 18.27 8.36
N LEU A 140 -7.47 18.51 9.18
CA LEU A 140 -6.11 18.05 8.91
C LEU A 140 -5.97 16.53 9.10
N LEU A 141 -6.61 15.96 10.12
CA LEU A 141 -6.44 14.55 10.49
C LEU A 141 -7.42 13.62 9.75
N ASP A 142 -8.69 13.96 9.70
CA ASP A 142 -9.74 13.03 9.27
C ASP A 142 -10.02 13.11 7.76
N VAL A 143 -10.07 14.33 7.20
CA VAL A 143 -10.44 14.55 5.79
C VAL A 143 -9.52 13.81 4.81
N PRO A 144 -8.17 13.80 4.97
CA PRO A 144 -7.30 13.04 4.08
C PRO A 144 -7.60 11.54 4.12
N SER A 145 -7.86 10.99 5.31
CA SER A 145 -8.14 9.56 5.48
C SER A 145 -9.47 9.16 4.82
N LEU A 146 -10.51 9.99 4.98
CA LEU A 146 -11.83 9.78 4.39
C LEU A 146 -11.77 9.90 2.86
N LEU A 147 -11.05 10.89 2.34
CA LEU A 147 -10.86 11.07 0.91
C LEU A 147 -10.04 9.93 0.30
N ARG A 148 -9.05 9.41 1.03
CA ARG A 148 -8.27 8.24 0.56
C ARG A 148 -9.15 7.00 0.50
N ASP A 149 -9.96 6.74 1.53
CA ASP A 149 -10.94 5.64 1.52
C ASP A 149 -11.98 5.80 0.39
N PHE A 150 -12.39 7.04 0.09
CA PHE A 150 -13.28 7.33 -1.03
C PHE A 150 -12.61 7.10 -2.39
N ALA A 151 -11.38 7.62 -2.58
CA ALA A 151 -10.58 7.45 -3.78
C ALA A 151 -10.35 5.95 -4.07
N ARG A 152 -10.02 5.16 -3.04
CA ARG A 152 -9.87 3.71 -3.14
C ARG A 152 -11.12 3.04 -3.68
N ARG A 153 -12.29 3.34 -3.11
CA ARG A 153 -13.57 2.75 -3.55
C ARG A 153 -13.89 3.11 -5.00
N ARG A 154 -13.73 4.39 -5.36
CA ARG A 154 -13.97 4.85 -6.73
C ARG A 154 -13.03 4.16 -7.72
N THR A 155 -11.75 4.05 -7.34
CA THR A 155 -10.74 3.35 -8.14
C THR A 155 -11.13 1.89 -8.36
N ASP A 156 -11.55 1.21 -7.30
CA ASP A 156 -11.94 -0.20 -7.37
C ASP A 156 -13.11 -0.40 -8.35
N GLU A 157 -14.13 0.46 -8.28
CA GLU A 157 -15.28 0.42 -9.19
C GLU A 157 -14.90 0.75 -10.63
N GLU A 158 -14.06 1.75 -10.83
CA GLU A 158 -13.60 2.21 -12.15
C GLU A 158 -12.67 1.19 -12.81
N ALA A 159 -11.74 0.60 -12.05
CA ALA A 159 -10.86 -0.46 -12.55
C ALA A 159 -11.64 -1.74 -12.87
N PHE A 160 -12.63 -2.09 -12.05
CA PHE A 160 -13.51 -3.22 -12.28
C PHE A 160 -14.30 -3.09 -13.60
N GLU A 161 -14.76 -1.88 -13.93
CA GLU A 161 -15.45 -1.60 -15.20
C GLU A 161 -14.51 -1.53 -16.40
N ARG A 162 -13.37 -0.84 -16.27
CA ARG A 162 -12.46 -0.56 -17.39
C ARG A 162 -11.66 -1.77 -17.84
N LEU A 163 -11.22 -2.61 -16.92
CA LEU A 163 -10.34 -3.74 -17.26
C LEU A 163 -11.08 -4.86 -18.03
N GLY A 164 -12.42 -4.84 -18.07
CA GLY A 164 -13.22 -5.76 -18.88
C GLY A 164 -13.22 -7.22 -18.41
N GLU A 165 -12.50 -7.54 -17.33
CA GLU A 165 -12.37 -8.90 -16.77
C GLU A 165 -12.78 -8.94 -15.29
N PRO A 166 -14.10 -8.89 -14.99
CA PRO A 166 -14.59 -8.75 -13.63
C PRO A 166 -14.16 -9.90 -12.71
N GLN A 167 -14.18 -11.15 -13.22
CA GLN A 167 -13.79 -12.32 -12.44
C GLN A 167 -12.30 -12.31 -12.08
N MET A 168 -11.42 -11.97 -13.04
CA MET A 168 -9.98 -11.86 -12.80
C MET A 168 -9.67 -10.73 -11.82
N PHE A 169 -10.42 -9.63 -11.88
CA PHE A 169 -10.28 -8.52 -10.95
C PHE A 169 -10.67 -8.90 -9.52
N LEU A 170 -11.82 -9.58 -9.36
CA LEU A 170 -12.26 -10.08 -8.06
C LEU A 170 -11.26 -11.08 -7.48
N GLN A 171 -10.74 -11.99 -8.32
CA GLN A 171 -9.71 -12.93 -7.93
C GLN A 171 -8.43 -12.21 -7.50
N ALA A 172 -7.97 -11.20 -8.24
CA ALA A 172 -6.78 -10.42 -7.87
C ALA A 172 -6.95 -9.73 -6.50
N MET A 173 -8.11 -9.12 -6.26
CA MET A 173 -8.44 -8.47 -4.99
C MET A 173 -8.56 -9.48 -3.84
N GLN A 174 -9.10 -10.67 -4.09
CA GLN A 174 -9.17 -11.74 -3.11
C GLN A 174 -7.77 -12.28 -2.78
N THR A 175 -6.94 -12.55 -3.78
CA THR A 175 -5.54 -12.99 -3.59
C THR A 175 -4.74 -11.94 -2.81
N ALA A 176 -4.92 -10.65 -3.11
CA ALA A 176 -4.28 -9.58 -2.34
C ALA A 176 -4.68 -9.60 -0.86
N LEU A 177 -5.96 -9.86 -0.58
CA LEU A 177 -6.47 -9.96 0.79
C LEU A 177 -5.92 -11.19 1.53
N GLU A 178 -5.88 -12.35 0.86
CA GLU A 178 -5.33 -13.59 1.43
C GLU A 178 -3.83 -13.47 1.71
N GLU A 179 -3.05 -12.91 0.77
CA GLU A 179 -1.62 -12.68 0.96
C GLU A 179 -1.34 -11.65 2.06
N SER A 180 -2.13 -10.58 2.14
CA SER A 180 -1.95 -9.60 3.24
C SER A 180 -2.21 -10.27 4.60
N TYR A 181 -3.21 -11.16 4.69
CA TYR A 181 -3.43 -11.95 5.91
C TYR A 181 -2.25 -12.88 6.20
N ARG A 182 -1.71 -13.57 5.18
CA ARG A 182 -0.54 -14.45 5.34
C ARG A 182 0.69 -13.70 5.85
N GLN A 183 0.83 -12.43 5.50
CA GLN A 183 1.94 -11.58 5.94
C GLN A 183 1.69 -10.89 7.30
N GLY A 184 0.55 -11.15 7.97
CA GLY A 184 0.29 -10.63 9.32
C GLY A 184 -0.42 -9.27 9.35
N GLU A 185 -1.13 -8.89 8.28
CA GLU A 185 -1.90 -7.64 8.23
C GLU A 185 -2.96 -7.57 9.34
N THR A 186 -3.22 -6.36 9.83
CA THR A 186 -4.15 -6.16 10.95
C THR A 186 -5.59 -6.52 10.56
N ASP A 187 -6.34 -7.12 11.49
CA ASP A 187 -7.76 -7.44 11.30
C ASP A 187 -8.60 -6.21 10.88
N LYS A 188 -8.23 -5.01 11.34
CA LYS A 188 -8.88 -3.75 10.95
C LYS A 188 -8.69 -3.47 9.46
N GLN A 189 -7.48 -3.62 8.95
CA GLN A 189 -7.16 -3.38 7.54
C GLN A 189 -7.74 -4.47 6.64
N LEU A 190 -7.66 -5.74 7.05
CA LEU A 190 -8.30 -6.85 6.35
C LEU A 190 -9.81 -6.65 6.22
N ARG A 191 -10.50 -6.19 7.26
CA ARG A 191 -11.93 -5.85 7.19
C ARG A 191 -12.23 -4.72 6.21
N LYS A 192 -11.35 -3.71 6.10
CA LYS A 192 -11.50 -2.64 5.11
C LYS A 192 -11.33 -3.17 3.68
N MET A 193 -10.32 -3.99 3.43
CA MET A 193 -10.10 -4.65 2.15
C MET A 193 -11.28 -5.56 1.78
N LEU A 194 -11.74 -6.42 2.70
CA LEU A 194 -12.89 -7.29 2.52
C LEU A 194 -14.18 -6.52 2.20
N LYS A 195 -14.42 -5.39 2.88
CA LYS A 195 -15.58 -4.54 2.60
C LYS A 195 -15.55 -3.97 1.18
N ARG A 196 -14.37 -3.64 0.65
CA ARG A 196 -14.21 -3.19 -0.74
C ARG A 196 -14.44 -4.35 -1.71
N LEU A 197 -13.82 -5.50 -1.47
CA LEU A 197 -14.03 -6.72 -2.26
C LEU A 197 -15.52 -7.12 -2.33
N ASN A 198 -16.22 -7.17 -1.19
CA ASN A 198 -17.63 -7.56 -1.16
C ASN A 198 -18.56 -6.61 -1.90
N ARG A 199 -18.21 -5.31 -2.01
CA ARG A 199 -18.97 -4.37 -2.85
C ARG A 199 -18.85 -4.71 -4.32
N LEU A 200 -17.65 -5.05 -4.77
CA LEU A 200 -17.41 -5.48 -6.15
C LEU A 200 -18.08 -6.82 -6.44
N ARG A 201 -18.00 -7.78 -5.50
CA ARG A 201 -18.70 -9.08 -5.59
C ARG A 201 -20.21 -8.86 -5.73
N ALA A 202 -20.80 -8.00 -4.91
CA ALA A 202 -22.22 -7.65 -5.02
C ALA A 202 -22.57 -7.06 -6.40
N LYS A 203 -21.71 -6.20 -6.95
CA LYS A 203 -21.88 -5.63 -8.31
C LYS A 203 -21.78 -6.71 -9.40
N ALA A 204 -20.96 -7.73 -9.19
CA ALA A 204 -20.82 -8.89 -10.07
C ALA A 204 -21.92 -9.96 -9.88
N GLY A 205 -22.82 -9.79 -8.91
CA GLY A 205 -23.82 -10.81 -8.55
C GLY A 205 -23.26 -12.00 -7.77
N GLU A 206 -22.06 -11.88 -7.20
CA GLU A 206 -21.42 -12.92 -6.39
C GLU A 206 -21.78 -12.81 -4.90
N PRO A 207 -21.84 -13.94 -4.18
CA PRO A 207 -22.09 -13.93 -2.74
C PRO A 207 -20.96 -13.22 -1.98
N PRO A 208 -21.27 -12.52 -0.87
CA PRO A 208 -20.26 -11.88 -0.05
C PRO A 208 -19.39 -12.92 0.66
N LEU A 209 -18.11 -12.58 0.87
CA LEU A 209 -17.18 -13.35 1.68
C LEU A 209 -17.14 -12.84 3.12
N THR A 210 -16.88 -13.74 4.05
CA THR A 210 -16.58 -13.42 5.45
C THR A 210 -15.08 -13.43 5.70
N LEU A 211 -14.64 -12.72 6.74
CA LEU A 211 -13.22 -12.74 7.13
C LEU A 211 -12.77 -14.15 7.52
N GLN A 212 -13.66 -14.94 8.12
CA GLN A 212 -13.37 -16.32 8.49
C GLN A 212 -13.13 -17.21 7.27
N GLU A 213 -13.96 -17.09 6.23
CA GLU A 213 -13.76 -17.81 4.96
C GLU A 213 -12.43 -17.44 4.31
N VAL A 214 -12.09 -16.14 4.30
CA VAL A 214 -10.80 -15.66 3.78
C VAL A 214 -9.63 -16.25 4.56
N LYS A 215 -9.68 -16.28 5.89
CA LYS A 215 -8.64 -16.89 6.72
C LYS A 215 -8.51 -18.40 6.46
N GLN A 216 -9.64 -19.08 6.27
CA GLN A 216 -9.65 -20.52 5.93
C GLN A 216 -9.06 -20.79 4.55
N GLN A 217 -9.37 -19.95 3.55
CA GLN A 217 -8.83 -20.04 2.19
C GLN A 217 -7.34 -19.71 2.12
N ALA A 218 -6.92 -18.69 2.87
CA ALA A 218 -5.53 -18.27 2.96
C ALA A 218 -4.65 -19.31 3.67
N GLY A 219 -5.19 -20.07 4.62
CA GLY A 219 -4.43 -21.02 5.42
C GLY A 219 -3.77 -20.37 6.65
N GLN A 220 -2.63 -20.90 7.09
CA GLN A 220 -1.91 -20.35 8.24
C GLN A 220 -1.14 -19.07 7.87
N PRO A 221 -1.13 -18.04 8.74
CA PRO A 221 -0.22 -16.92 8.59
C PRO A 221 1.22 -17.44 8.61
N ARG A 222 2.10 -16.83 7.81
CA ARG A 222 3.52 -17.21 7.82
C ARG A 222 4.15 -16.68 9.09
N ALA A 223 5.01 -17.50 9.71
CA ALA A 223 5.87 -17.05 10.78
C ALA A 223 6.66 -15.83 10.29
N THR A 224 6.50 -14.70 10.97
CA THR A 224 7.36 -13.53 10.79
C THR A 224 8.79 -13.96 11.09
N THR A 225 9.78 -13.40 10.39
CA THR A 225 11.20 -13.75 10.55
C THR A 225 11.70 -13.64 12.00
N GLU A 226 10.99 -12.91 12.86
CA GLU A 226 11.20 -12.85 14.31
C GLU A 226 10.94 -14.18 15.04
N GLU A 227 9.97 -15.00 14.62
CA GLU A 227 9.70 -16.31 15.25
C GLU A 227 10.71 -17.39 14.86
N LEU A 228 11.33 -17.29 13.67
CA LEU A 228 12.37 -18.23 13.22
C LEU A 228 13.71 -18.03 13.93
N GLN A 229 13.94 -16.89 14.58
CA GLN A 229 15.13 -16.68 15.42
C GLN A 229 14.96 -17.21 16.85
N GLU A 230 13.74 -17.37 17.36
CA GLU A 230 13.51 -17.93 18.70
C GLU A 230 13.52 -19.47 18.73
N GLU A 231 13.30 -20.14 17.59
CA GLU A 231 13.32 -21.62 17.50
C GLU A 231 14.65 -22.21 17.00
N SER A 232 15.79 -21.60 17.30
CA SER A 232 17.07 -22.32 17.28
C SER A 232 17.34 -22.93 18.67
N PRO A 233 16.95 -24.20 18.93
CA PRO A 233 17.42 -24.86 20.14
C PRO A 233 18.94 -24.92 20.10
N LEU A 234 19.53 -24.45 21.19
CA LEU A 234 20.92 -24.63 21.58
C LEU A 234 21.41 -26.06 21.25
N ALA A 235 21.96 -26.24 20.04
CA ALA A 235 22.88 -27.32 19.77
C ALA A 235 24.21 -26.93 20.43
N VAL A 236 24.27 -27.12 21.76
CA VAL A 236 25.54 -27.12 22.49
C VAL A 236 26.34 -28.30 21.95
N ASN A 237 27.25 -27.95 21.04
CA ASN A 237 28.32 -28.78 20.52
C ASN A 237 29.21 -29.24 21.68
N ASN A 238 28.91 -30.39 22.29
CA ASN A 238 29.89 -31.12 23.10
C ASN A 238 30.56 -32.17 22.21
N GLY A 239 31.42 -31.69 21.34
CA GLY A 239 32.33 -32.48 20.51
C GLY A 239 33.75 -31.95 20.62
N ILE A 240 34.54 -32.60 21.49
CA ILE A 240 35.98 -32.82 21.37
C ILE A 240 36.86 -31.56 21.59
N GLN A 241 37.31 -31.39 22.83
CA GLN A 241 38.51 -30.60 23.14
C GLN A 241 39.75 -31.33 22.65
N GLU A 242 40.33 -30.77 21.59
CA GLU A 242 41.75 -30.53 21.35
C GLU A 242 42.76 -31.36 22.17
N GLU A 243 43.49 -32.20 21.43
CA GLU A 243 44.87 -32.52 21.74
C GLU A 243 45.71 -31.25 21.94
N GLU A 244 46.77 -31.44 22.73
CA GLU A 244 48.03 -30.71 22.66
C GLU A 244 48.21 -29.51 23.61
N GLN A 245 48.73 -29.81 24.81
CA GLN A 245 49.81 -29.00 25.38
C GLN A 245 50.67 -29.80 26.38
N ALA A 246 51.84 -30.23 25.88
CA ALA A 246 53.12 -30.25 26.58
C ALA A 246 53.18 -30.70 28.06
N ARG A 247 53.52 -31.98 28.29
CA ARG A 247 54.71 -32.42 29.06
C ARG A 247 54.88 -33.93 29.04
#